data_AF-A0A9P1MHB3-F1
#
_entry.id   AF-A0A9P1MHB3-F1
#
_cell.length_a   1.000
_cell.length_b   1.000
_cell.length_c   1.000
_cell.angle_alpha   90.00
_cell.angle_beta   90.00
_cell.angle_gamma   90.00
#
_symmetry.space_group_name_H-M   'P 1'
#
loop_
_entity.id
_entity.type
_entity.pdbx_description
1 polymer ?
#
loop_
_entity_poly.entity_id
_entity_poly.type
_entity_poly.pdbx_seq_one_letter_code
_entity_poly.pdbx_strand_id
1 'polypeptide(L)'
;MSYVRKLLPPLVSSLRKGSCGKIAIIGGSEEYTGAPVFAALSALRLGADLVHIFCSPKAMNVIKTFSPDFIVHSYSAHNLMESFERIDAFVIGPGLGRGTYCPLNSDEKAGEQLSVGLLVEKVLEYAKENNKPIVLDGDALWFVSQNPDRFKNSNLTVLTPNIVEFSRLASSVLDVHNVLQLDKENLPGLCCSLSEKMGTTIFLKGETDIVASTNGTFRLLHEEGSPRRCGGQGDTVAGTLGVFLLWALRSINDKSEAKIAAALASSQIVKLCAVEAFRKLGRSMITSDLIQELPYVLKKLDEDLKKNATDMCD
;
A
#
# COMPACT_ATOMS: atom_id res chain seq x y z
N MET A 1 0.88 19.18 5.20
CA MET A 1 1.92 18.11 5.16
C MET A 1 2.49 17.72 6.54
N SER A 2 1.75 17.88 7.64
CA SER A 2 2.27 17.60 8.99
C SER A 2 2.50 16.10 9.26
N TYR A 3 1.72 15.21 8.66
CA TYR A 3 1.89 13.76 8.81
C TYR A 3 3.13 13.26 8.09
N VAL A 4 3.32 13.67 6.83
CA VAL A 4 4.49 13.32 6.03
C VAL A 4 5.77 13.70 6.76
N ARG A 5 5.87 14.96 7.21
CA ARG A 5 7.05 15.50 7.89
C ARG A 5 7.44 14.70 9.14
N LYS A 6 6.46 14.23 9.92
CA LYS A 6 6.70 13.48 11.16
C LYS A 6 7.26 12.08 10.92
N LEU A 7 7.08 11.52 9.73
CA LEU A 7 7.42 10.13 9.42
C LEU A 7 8.66 9.98 8.52
N LEU A 8 9.18 11.07 7.94
CA LEU A 8 10.40 11.01 7.16
C LEU A 8 11.60 10.69 8.07
N PRO A 9 12.36 9.62 7.80
CA PRO A 9 13.57 9.33 8.56
C PRO A 9 14.65 10.37 8.25
N PRO A 10 15.51 10.73 9.22
CA PRO A 10 16.64 11.61 8.95
C PRO A 10 17.65 10.92 8.05
N LEU A 11 18.11 11.61 7.01
CA LEU A 11 19.18 11.12 6.14
C LEU A 11 20.54 11.43 6.78
N VAL A 12 21.20 10.40 7.33
CA VAL A 12 22.52 10.51 7.97
C VAL A 12 23.52 9.53 7.35
N SER A 13 24.79 9.90 7.32
CA SER A 13 25.87 9.13 6.66
C SER A 13 26.15 7.75 7.27
N SER A 14 25.66 7.48 8.48
CA SER A 14 25.80 6.18 9.15
C SER A 14 24.78 5.13 8.66
N LEU A 15 23.72 5.54 7.95
CA LEU A 15 22.74 4.61 7.39
C LEU A 15 23.38 3.76 6.29
N ARG A 16 22.91 2.52 6.17
CA ARG A 16 23.38 1.57 5.15
C ARG A 16 22.21 1.20 4.24
N LYS A 17 22.54 0.61 3.09
CA LYS A 17 21.54 0.03 2.19
C LYS A 17 20.59 -0.91 2.96
N GLY A 18 19.30 -0.59 2.95
CA GLY A 18 18.24 -1.33 3.63
C GLY A 18 17.79 -0.70 4.95
N SER A 19 18.48 0.33 5.46
CA SER A 19 18.08 1.05 6.68
C SER A 19 16.73 1.75 6.52
N CYS A 20 16.46 2.35 5.36
CA CYS A 20 15.21 3.06 5.07
C CYS A 20 14.11 2.15 4.50
N GLY A 21 14.34 0.83 4.49
CA GLY A 21 13.30 -0.17 4.27
C GLY A 21 13.45 -0.95 2.98
N LYS A 22 13.15 -2.25 3.07
CA LYS A 22 13.09 -3.20 1.97
C LYS A 22 11.63 -3.64 1.78
N ILE A 23 10.97 -3.11 0.76
CA ILE A 23 9.52 -3.29 0.56
C ILE A 23 9.27 -4.38 -0.47
N ALA A 24 8.35 -5.30 -0.17
CA ALA A 24 7.85 -6.28 -1.14
C ALA A 24 6.49 -5.86 -1.68
N ILE A 25 6.38 -5.77 -3.01
CA ILE A 25 5.11 -5.63 -3.73
C ILE A 25 4.73 -7.01 -4.27
N ILE A 26 3.66 -7.60 -3.75
CA ILE A 26 3.09 -8.87 -4.23
C ILE A 26 1.92 -8.54 -5.15
N GLY A 27 2.10 -8.73 -6.46
CA GLY A 27 1.16 -8.24 -7.47
C GLY A 27 1.63 -8.60 -8.87
N GLY A 28 0.97 -8.08 -9.90
CA GLY A 28 1.34 -8.36 -11.29
C GLY A 28 0.91 -9.74 -11.80
N SER A 29 -0.23 -9.75 -12.46
CA SER A 29 -0.73 -10.87 -13.25
C SER A 29 -0.24 -10.75 -14.70
N GLU A 30 -0.58 -11.75 -15.52
CA GLU A 30 -0.30 -11.75 -16.96
C GLU A 30 -0.83 -10.50 -17.67
N GLU A 31 -1.97 -9.98 -17.25
CA GLU A 31 -2.61 -8.80 -17.84
C GLU A 31 -2.22 -7.49 -17.15
N TYR A 32 -2.04 -7.50 -15.82
CA TYR A 32 -1.90 -6.28 -15.02
C TYR A 32 -0.45 -6.04 -14.57
N THR A 33 0.44 -5.76 -15.52
CA THR A 33 1.87 -5.51 -15.26
C THR A 33 2.18 -4.09 -14.78
N GLY A 34 1.33 -3.09 -15.10
CA GLY A 34 1.57 -1.69 -14.75
C GLY A 34 1.30 -1.32 -13.28
N ALA A 35 0.28 -1.92 -12.67
CA ALA A 35 -0.09 -1.66 -11.27
C ALA A 35 1.06 -1.92 -10.26
N PRO A 36 1.74 -3.09 -10.27
CA PRO A 36 2.87 -3.30 -9.35
C PRO A 36 4.05 -2.36 -9.64
N VAL A 37 4.22 -1.91 -10.90
CA VAL A 37 5.25 -0.93 -11.27
C VAL A 37 4.97 0.43 -10.64
N PHE A 38 3.72 0.90 -10.67
CA PHE A 38 3.35 2.18 -10.03
C PHE A 38 3.57 2.14 -8.51
N ALA A 39 3.17 1.04 -7.86
CA ALA A 39 3.42 0.85 -6.43
C ALA A 39 4.94 0.78 -6.11
N ALA A 40 5.72 0.10 -6.94
CA ALA A 40 7.16 -0.03 -6.73
C ALA A 40 7.91 1.30 -6.94
N LEU A 41 7.58 2.03 -8.02
CA LEU A 41 8.18 3.34 -8.29
C LEU A 41 7.81 4.35 -7.21
N SER A 42 6.55 4.36 -6.74
CA SER A 42 6.14 5.29 -5.69
C SER A 42 6.86 5.01 -4.37
N ALA A 43 7.05 3.73 -4.02
CA ALA A 43 7.83 3.33 -2.85
C ALA A 43 9.32 3.75 -2.96
N LEU A 44 9.97 3.49 -4.10
CA LEU A 44 11.36 3.92 -4.33
C LEU A 44 11.50 5.44 -4.31
N ARG A 45 10.61 6.16 -5.01
CA ARG A 45 10.64 7.64 -5.08
C ARG A 45 10.34 8.29 -3.73
N LEU A 46 9.58 7.63 -2.87
CA LEU A 46 9.34 8.10 -1.50
C LEU A 46 10.58 7.95 -0.62
N GLY A 47 11.41 6.92 -0.84
CA GLY A 47 12.65 6.72 -0.10
C GLY A 47 12.88 5.31 0.43
N ALA A 48 12.15 4.29 -0.05
CA ALA A 48 12.54 2.91 0.19
C ALA A 48 13.92 2.63 -0.41
N ASP A 49 14.79 1.94 0.33
CA ASP A 49 16.14 1.61 -0.15
C ASP A 49 16.11 0.49 -1.20
N LEU A 50 15.22 -0.48 -1.03
CA LEU A 50 15.04 -1.59 -1.96
C LEU A 50 13.56 -1.89 -2.14
N VAL A 51 13.17 -2.18 -3.38
CA VAL A 51 11.84 -2.71 -3.69
C VAL A 51 11.96 -4.03 -4.42
N HIS A 52 11.31 -5.04 -3.86
CA HIS A 52 11.16 -6.36 -4.42
C HIS A 52 9.75 -6.48 -5.01
N ILE A 53 9.63 -6.91 -6.27
CA ILE A 53 8.33 -7.20 -6.88
C ILE A 53 8.21 -8.72 -7.01
N PHE A 54 7.16 -9.30 -6.46
CA PHE A 54 6.83 -10.72 -6.62
C PHE A 54 5.60 -10.84 -7.49
N CYS A 55 5.76 -11.39 -8.69
CA CYS A 55 4.72 -11.43 -9.70
C CYS A 55 4.58 -12.79 -10.38
N SER A 56 3.58 -12.89 -11.24
CA SER A 56 3.42 -14.04 -12.13
C SER A 56 4.67 -14.19 -13.00
N PRO A 57 5.18 -15.41 -13.25
CA PRO A 57 6.26 -15.65 -14.21
C PRO A 57 6.05 -15.00 -15.57
N LYS A 58 4.80 -14.95 -16.04
CA LYS A 58 4.45 -14.33 -17.32
C LYS A 58 4.57 -12.80 -17.30
N ALA A 59 4.39 -12.17 -16.13
CA ALA A 59 4.52 -10.74 -15.94
C ALA A 59 5.98 -10.28 -15.74
N MET A 60 6.84 -11.19 -15.27
CA MET A 60 8.18 -10.85 -14.78
C MET A 60 9.04 -10.12 -15.80
N ASN A 61 9.13 -10.64 -17.02
CA ASN A 61 10.00 -10.06 -18.05
C ASN A 61 9.53 -8.66 -18.44
N VAL A 62 8.22 -8.44 -18.50
CA VAL A 62 7.62 -7.12 -18.80
C VAL A 62 7.90 -6.14 -17.65
N ILE A 63 7.69 -6.55 -16.40
CA ILE A 63 7.92 -5.68 -15.23
C ILE A 63 9.38 -5.25 -15.14
N LYS A 64 10.34 -6.15 -15.44
CA LYS A 64 11.78 -5.87 -15.42
C LYS A 64 12.20 -4.77 -16.40
N THR A 65 11.45 -4.51 -17.48
CA THR A 65 11.83 -3.48 -18.47
C THR A 65 11.51 -2.06 -18.03
N PHE A 66 10.64 -1.87 -17.04
CA PHE A 66 10.21 -0.55 -16.58
C PHE A 66 11.27 0.19 -15.74
N SER A 67 12.09 -0.54 -14.98
CA SER A 67 13.22 0.06 -14.26
C SER A 67 14.27 -0.99 -13.88
N PRO A 68 15.57 -0.67 -14.03
CA PRO A 68 16.65 -1.51 -13.49
C PRO A 68 16.74 -1.49 -11.96
N ASP A 69 16.06 -0.55 -11.29
CA ASP A 69 16.08 -0.42 -9.83
C ASP A 69 15.24 -1.50 -9.12
N PHE A 70 14.40 -2.23 -9.86
CA PHE A 70 13.54 -3.26 -9.29
C PHE A 70 14.27 -4.59 -9.12
N ILE A 71 13.99 -5.27 -8.00
CA ILE A 71 14.39 -6.66 -7.80
C ILE A 71 13.16 -7.54 -8.02
N VAL A 72 13.00 -8.09 -9.23
CA VAL A 72 11.78 -8.81 -9.63
C VAL A 72 11.93 -10.32 -9.48
N HIS A 73 11.00 -10.93 -8.76
CA HIS A 73 10.92 -12.35 -8.41
C HIS A 73 9.63 -12.96 -8.93
N SER A 74 9.64 -14.27 -9.15
CA SER A 74 8.42 -15.04 -9.36
C SER A 74 7.87 -15.45 -8.00
N TYR A 75 6.56 -15.31 -7.77
CA TYR A 75 5.94 -15.93 -6.59
C TYR A 75 5.85 -17.46 -6.69
N SER A 76 6.11 -18.05 -7.85
CA SER A 76 6.20 -19.50 -8.09
C SER A 76 7.60 -20.06 -7.79
N ALA A 77 8.53 -19.23 -7.34
CA ALA A 77 9.88 -19.67 -7.00
C ALA A 77 9.85 -20.60 -5.78
N HIS A 78 10.60 -21.70 -5.84
CA HIS A 78 10.69 -22.70 -4.76
C HIS A 78 11.16 -22.11 -3.42
N ASN A 79 11.80 -20.94 -3.44
CA ASN A 79 12.36 -20.25 -2.26
C ASN A 79 11.67 -18.91 -1.94
N LEU A 80 10.36 -18.82 -2.18
CA LEU A 80 9.58 -17.60 -1.90
C LEU A 80 9.75 -17.12 -0.45
N MET A 81 9.70 -18.03 0.53
CA MET A 81 9.79 -17.69 1.96
C MET A 81 11.19 -17.19 2.35
N GLU A 82 12.26 -17.80 1.83
CA GLU A 82 13.64 -17.30 2.04
C GLU A 82 13.79 -15.87 1.50
N SER A 83 13.14 -15.59 0.36
CA SER A 83 13.14 -14.25 -0.22
C SER A 83 12.41 -13.21 0.64
N PHE A 84 11.51 -13.65 1.52
CA PHE A 84 10.80 -12.77 2.45
C PHE A 84 11.59 -12.42 3.70
N GLU A 85 12.62 -13.19 4.08
CA GLU A 85 13.43 -12.93 5.29
C GLU A 85 14.04 -11.53 5.27
N ARG A 86 14.54 -11.12 4.10
CA ARG A 86 15.13 -9.79 3.87
C ARG A 86 14.11 -8.66 3.73
N ILE A 87 12.80 -8.94 3.68
CA ILE A 87 11.77 -7.91 3.49
C ILE A 87 11.37 -7.33 4.84
N ASP A 88 11.15 -6.01 4.88
CA ASP A 88 10.73 -5.30 6.09
C ASP A 88 9.22 -5.03 6.12
N ALA A 89 8.56 -4.86 4.96
CA ALA A 89 7.12 -4.65 4.85
C ALA A 89 6.56 -5.12 3.50
N PHE A 90 5.26 -5.45 3.47
CA PHE A 90 4.56 -5.97 2.30
C PHE A 90 3.45 -5.05 1.80
N VAL A 91 3.26 -5.01 0.49
CA VAL A 91 2.08 -4.45 -0.17
C VAL A 91 1.55 -5.54 -1.10
N ILE A 92 0.31 -5.98 -0.91
CA ILE A 92 -0.29 -7.05 -1.69
C ILE A 92 -1.50 -6.52 -2.44
N GLY A 93 -1.62 -6.88 -3.71
CA GLY A 93 -2.80 -6.60 -4.51
C GLY A 93 -2.62 -5.82 -5.81
N PRO A 94 -1.66 -4.89 -5.96
CA PRO A 94 -1.47 -4.13 -7.20
C PRO A 94 -1.35 -5.05 -8.43
N GLY A 95 -2.40 -5.10 -9.25
CA GLY A 95 -2.48 -5.96 -10.43
C GLY A 95 -2.39 -7.45 -10.14
N LEU A 96 -2.72 -7.92 -8.93
CA LEU A 96 -2.55 -9.31 -8.54
C LEU A 96 -3.41 -10.28 -9.37
N GLY A 97 -4.59 -9.85 -9.81
CA GLY A 97 -5.57 -10.69 -10.48
C GLY A 97 -6.30 -11.62 -9.52
N ARG A 98 -7.31 -12.32 -10.03
CA ARG A 98 -8.22 -13.19 -9.24
C ARG A 98 -8.20 -14.66 -9.67
N GLY A 99 -7.32 -15.02 -10.59
CA GLY A 99 -7.24 -16.36 -11.17
C GLY A 99 -6.50 -17.38 -10.29
N THR A 100 -6.43 -18.61 -10.79
CA THR A 100 -5.55 -19.66 -10.29
C THR A 100 -4.23 -19.65 -11.08
N TYR A 101 -3.12 -20.00 -10.43
CA TYR A 101 -1.82 -20.11 -11.09
C TYR A 101 -1.37 -21.58 -11.13
N CYS A 102 -0.99 -22.05 -12.32
CA CYS A 102 -0.32 -23.34 -12.50
C CYS A 102 1.20 -23.09 -12.63
N PRO A 103 2.05 -23.64 -11.75
CA PRO A 103 3.48 -23.67 -11.98
C PRO A 103 3.77 -24.32 -13.34
N LEU A 104 4.42 -23.56 -14.22
CA LEU A 104 5.04 -24.10 -15.43
C LEU A 104 6.29 -24.87 -14.98
N ASN A 105 6.08 -26.12 -14.54
CA ASN A 105 7.01 -27.25 -14.54
C ASN A 105 6.23 -28.46 -14.04
N SER A 106 5.59 -29.12 -14.98
CA SER A 106 4.96 -30.43 -14.83
C SER A 106 6.05 -31.49 -14.69
N ASP A 107 6.31 -31.93 -13.46
CA ASP A 107 6.38 -33.37 -13.22
C ASP A 107 5.08 -33.78 -12.54
N GLU A 108 4.29 -34.52 -13.30
CA GLU A 108 3.00 -35.08 -12.93
C GLU A 108 3.16 -35.98 -11.70
N LYS A 109 2.89 -35.45 -10.50
CA LYS A 109 2.29 -36.14 -9.33
C LYS A 109 2.26 -35.34 -8.01
N ALA A 110 2.75 -34.09 -7.95
CA ALA A 110 2.71 -33.30 -6.71
C ALA A 110 2.59 -31.76 -6.92
N GLY A 111 2.04 -31.32 -8.05
CA GLY A 111 1.90 -29.89 -8.34
C GLY A 111 0.67 -29.28 -7.66
N GLU A 112 0.78 -28.84 -6.41
CA GLU A 112 -0.25 -27.97 -5.83
C GLU A 112 -0.40 -26.72 -6.72
N GLN A 113 -1.56 -26.58 -7.37
CA GLN A 113 -1.96 -25.31 -7.97
C GLN A 113 -2.06 -24.29 -6.84
N LEU A 114 -1.07 -23.40 -6.72
CA LEU A 114 -1.17 -22.29 -5.78
C LEU A 114 -2.17 -21.29 -6.35
N SER A 115 -3.40 -21.30 -5.82
CA SER A 115 -4.33 -20.22 -6.10
C SER A 115 -3.73 -18.90 -5.61
N VAL A 116 -4.02 -17.80 -6.32
CA VAL A 116 -3.55 -16.48 -5.90
C VAL A 116 -4.04 -16.15 -4.49
N GLY A 117 -5.24 -16.60 -4.11
CA GLY A 117 -5.75 -16.49 -2.74
C GLY A 117 -4.86 -17.17 -1.70
N LEU A 118 -4.40 -18.40 -1.96
CA LEU A 118 -3.50 -19.11 -1.06
C LEU A 118 -2.13 -18.42 -0.93
N LEU A 119 -1.66 -17.74 -1.98
CA LEU A 119 -0.48 -16.88 -1.89
C LEU A 119 -0.72 -15.71 -0.93
N VAL A 120 -1.83 -14.98 -1.05
CA VAL A 120 -2.14 -13.85 -0.15
C VAL A 120 -2.20 -14.33 1.30
N GLU A 121 -2.85 -15.47 1.55
CA GLU A 121 -2.94 -16.07 2.89
C GLU A 121 -1.55 -16.43 3.44
N LYS A 122 -0.72 -17.13 2.66
CA LYS A 122 0.64 -17.51 3.07
C LYS A 122 1.52 -16.28 3.39
N VAL A 123 1.44 -15.21 2.59
CA VAL A 123 2.18 -13.97 2.86
C VAL A 123 1.66 -13.30 4.13
N LEU A 124 0.34 -13.29 4.35
CA LEU A 124 -0.25 -12.72 5.56
C LEU A 124 0.20 -13.48 6.81
N GLU A 125 0.15 -14.82 6.78
CA GLU A 125 0.60 -15.68 7.88
C GLU A 125 2.07 -15.45 8.19
N TYR A 126 2.93 -15.48 7.16
CA TYR A 126 4.35 -15.17 7.31
C TYR A 126 4.58 -13.78 7.93
N ALA A 127 3.85 -12.76 7.46
CA ALA A 127 3.98 -11.40 7.98
C ALA A 127 3.53 -11.31 9.44
N LYS A 128 2.45 -12.01 9.83
CA LYS A 128 1.97 -12.09 11.21
C LYS A 128 3.02 -12.72 12.13
N GLU A 129 3.56 -13.88 11.75
CA GLU A 129 4.57 -14.61 12.53
C GLU A 129 5.86 -13.81 12.73
N ASN A 130 6.24 -13.03 11.72
CA ASN A 130 7.48 -12.25 11.71
C ASN A 130 7.30 -10.77 12.07
N ASN A 131 6.12 -10.36 12.55
CA ASN A 131 5.79 -8.97 12.89
C ASN A 131 6.10 -7.95 11.77
N LYS A 132 5.84 -8.34 10.52
CA LYS A 132 6.07 -7.49 9.35
C LYS A 132 4.80 -6.72 8.99
N PRO A 133 4.87 -5.40 8.76
CA PRO A 133 3.70 -4.62 8.36
C PRO A 133 3.24 -4.98 6.95
N ILE A 134 1.94 -4.86 6.71
CA ILE A 134 1.32 -5.26 5.45
C ILE A 134 0.19 -4.31 5.03
N VAL A 135 0.17 -3.98 3.75
CA VAL A 135 -0.90 -3.24 3.09
C VAL A 135 -1.61 -4.21 2.15
N LEU A 136 -2.95 -4.29 2.24
CA LEU A 136 -3.77 -5.04 1.28
C LEU A 136 -4.58 -4.03 0.46
N ASP A 137 -4.37 -4.03 -0.85
CA ASP A 137 -5.03 -3.14 -1.81
C ASP A 137 -5.68 -3.92 -2.95
N GLY A 138 -6.59 -3.29 -3.70
CA GLY A 138 -7.14 -3.81 -4.95
C GLY A 138 -7.63 -5.25 -4.88
N ASP A 139 -7.05 -6.14 -5.70
CA ASP A 139 -7.48 -7.54 -5.77
C ASP A 139 -7.22 -8.34 -4.49
N ALA A 140 -6.27 -7.94 -3.64
CA ALA A 140 -6.10 -8.58 -2.33
C ALA A 140 -7.37 -8.43 -1.48
N LEU A 141 -8.04 -7.27 -1.56
CA LEU A 141 -9.29 -7.01 -0.84
C LEU A 141 -10.46 -7.84 -1.38
N TRP A 142 -10.40 -8.25 -2.65
CA TRP A 142 -11.37 -9.20 -3.18
C TRP A 142 -11.25 -10.55 -2.44
N PHE A 143 -10.04 -11.10 -2.29
CA PHE A 143 -9.83 -12.33 -1.52
C PHE A 143 -10.24 -12.20 -0.05
N VAL A 144 -9.94 -11.05 0.58
CA VAL A 144 -10.42 -10.73 1.93
C VAL A 144 -11.94 -10.79 2.00
N SER A 145 -12.65 -10.24 1.01
CA SER A 145 -14.13 -10.28 0.99
C SER A 145 -14.70 -11.68 0.78
N GLN A 146 -13.95 -12.61 0.17
CA GLN A 146 -14.41 -13.99 -0.05
C GLN A 146 -14.24 -14.85 1.21
N ASN A 147 -13.17 -14.62 1.99
CA ASN A 147 -12.88 -15.41 3.20
C ASN A 147 -12.43 -14.52 4.37
N PRO A 148 -13.27 -13.60 4.88
CA PRO A 148 -12.81 -12.58 5.83
C PRO A 148 -12.14 -13.13 7.09
N ASP A 149 -12.61 -14.28 7.59
CA ASP A 149 -12.08 -14.92 8.79
C ASP A 149 -10.58 -15.26 8.71
N ARG A 150 -10.07 -15.61 7.53
CA ARG A 150 -8.64 -15.90 7.32
C ARG A 150 -7.75 -14.65 7.45
N PHE A 151 -8.34 -13.48 7.24
CA PHE A 151 -7.66 -12.20 7.22
C PHE A 151 -7.83 -11.39 8.52
N LYS A 152 -8.53 -11.94 9.52
CA LYS A 152 -8.77 -11.27 10.81
C LYS A 152 -7.53 -11.15 11.68
N ASN A 153 -7.61 -10.25 12.67
CA ASN A 153 -6.69 -10.07 13.78
C ASN A 153 -5.23 -9.86 13.34
N SER A 154 -5.06 -9.07 12.28
CA SER A 154 -3.75 -8.74 11.75
C SER A 154 -3.35 -7.33 12.18
N ASN A 155 -2.76 -7.25 13.38
CA ASN A 155 -2.52 -5.98 14.07
C ASN A 155 -1.59 -5.00 13.33
N LEU A 156 -0.80 -5.47 12.37
CA LEU A 156 0.10 -4.65 11.54
C LEU A 156 -0.41 -4.50 10.10
N THR A 157 -1.70 -4.77 9.86
CA THR A 157 -2.34 -4.68 8.55
C THR A 157 -3.17 -3.41 8.38
N VAL A 158 -3.04 -2.81 7.20
CA VAL A 158 -3.94 -1.76 6.71
C VAL A 158 -4.63 -2.23 5.43
N LEU A 159 -5.96 -2.21 5.41
CA LEU A 159 -6.76 -2.43 4.21
C LEU A 159 -7.02 -1.08 3.54
N THR A 160 -6.87 -0.97 2.22
CA THR A 160 -7.02 0.30 1.49
C THR A 160 -8.18 0.33 0.49
N PRO A 161 -9.42 -0.02 0.89
CA PRO A 161 -10.52 -0.09 -0.06
C PRO A 161 -10.88 1.27 -0.66
N ASN A 162 -11.23 1.30 -1.94
CA ASN A 162 -12.14 2.33 -2.46
C ASN A 162 -13.58 2.03 -2.03
N ILE A 163 -14.53 2.93 -2.31
CA ILE A 163 -15.92 2.76 -1.87
C ILE A 163 -16.60 1.48 -2.38
N VAL A 164 -16.23 0.98 -3.57
CA VAL A 164 -16.78 -0.26 -4.14
C VAL A 164 -16.21 -1.49 -3.43
N GLU A 165 -14.90 -1.51 -3.19
CA GLU A 165 -14.22 -2.55 -2.39
C GLU A 165 -14.73 -2.57 -0.95
N PHE A 166 -14.92 -1.40 -0.36
CA PHE A 166 -15.46 -1.24 0.99
C PHE A 166 -16.88 -1.76 1.08
N SER A 167 -17.73 -1.48 0.09
CA SER A 167 -19.10 -2.00 0.03
C SER A 167 -19.12 -3.54 0.01
N ARG A 168 -18.20 -4.18 -0.72
CA ARG A 168 -18.05 -5.64 -0.71
C ARG A 168 -17.60 -6.16 0.66
N LEU A 169 -16.62 -5.52 1.28
CA LEU A 169 -16.14 -5.90 2.61
C LEU A 169 -17.22 -5.74 3.67
N ALA A 170 -17.96 -4.63 3.67
CA ALA A 170 -19.06 -4.38 4.60
C ALA A 170 -20.17 -5.42 4.45
N SER A 171 -20.53 -5.79 3.22
CA SER A 171 -21.49 -6.86 2.94
C SER A 171 -21.00 -8.21 3.49
N SER A 172 -19.76 -8.61 3.18
CA SER A 172 -19.22 -9.90 3.63
C SER A 172 -18.97 -10.01 5.14
N VAL A 173 -18.65 -8.90 5.81
CA VAL A 173 -18.17 -8.91 7.21
C VAL A 173 -19.23 -8.45 8.22
N LEU A 174 -20.04 -7.47 7.83
CA LEU A 174 -21.02 -6.82 8.70
C LEU A 174 -22.47 -7.10 8.27
N ASP A 175 -22.68 -7.80 7.15
CA ASP A 175 -23.99 -7.98 6.52
C ASP A 175 -24.69 -6.65 6.19
N VAL A 176 -23.89 -5.62 5.88
CA VAL A 176 -24.39 -4.30 5.48
C VAL A 176 -24.36 -4.18 3.96
N HIS A 177 -25.54 -4.02 3.37
CA HIS A 177 -25.73 -3.88 1.92
C HIS A 177 -26.01 -2.41 1.55
N ASN A 178 -25.94 -2.08 0.26
CA ASN A 178 -26.25 -0.73 -0.28
C ASN A 178 -25.40 0.42 0.29
N VAL A 179 -24.15 0.16 0.69
CA VAL A 179 -23.23 1.17 1.24
C VAL A 179 -23.05 2.39 0.33
N LEU A 180 -23.13 2.21 -1.00
CA LEU A 180 -23.04 3.30 -1.98
C LEU A 180 -24.20 4.32 -1.89
N GLN A 181 -25.31 3.95 -1.25
CA GLN A 181 -26.49 4.80 -1.07
C GLN A 181 -26.54 5.44 0.32
N LEU A 182 -25.61 5.08 1.23
CA LEU A 182 -25.56 5.66 2.56
C LEU A 182 -25.07 7.10 2.51
N ASP A 183 -25.59 7.92 3.43
CA ASP A 183 -25.08 9.26 3.64
C ASP A 183 -23.60 9.21 4.04
N LYS A 184 -22.80 10.11 3.46
CA LYS A 184 -21.34 10.17 3.70
C LYS A 184 -20.99 10.32 5.19
N GLU A 185 -21.89 10.90 5.99
CA GLU A 185 -21.73 11.09 7.44
C GLU A 185 -21.73 9.77 8.23
N ASN A 186 -22.34 8.71 7.69
CA ASN A 186 -22.40 7.39 8.32
C ASN A 186 -21.18 6.51 8.00
N LEU A 187 -20.38 6.87 6.99
CA LEU A 187 -19.22 6.09 6.58
C LEU A 187 -18.14 5.93 7.66
N PRO A 188 -17.79 6.96 8.48
CA PRO A 188 -16.80 6.81 9.54
C PRO A 188 -17.19 5.75 10.57
N GLY A 189 -18.45 5.75 11.02
CA GLY A 189 -18.96 4.75 11.97
C GLY A 189 -18.89 3.34 11.38
N LEU A 190 -19.27 3.17 10.11
CA LEU A 190 -19.19 1.88 9.43
C LEU A 190 -17.75 1.40 9.24
N CYS A 191 -16.81 2.31 8.97
CA CYS A 191 -15.38 2.01 8.92
C CYS A 191 -14.84 1.53 10.28
N CYS A 192 -15.25 2.15 11.40
CA CYS A 192 -14.90 1.67 12.74
C CYS A 192 -15.45 0.26 12.98
N SER A 193 -16.73 0.02 12.71
CA SER A 193 -17.34 -1.31 12.87
C SER A 193 -16.62 -2.38 12.06
N LEU A 194 -16.25 -2.06 10.80
CA LEU A 194 -15.49 -2.99 9.95
C LEU A 194 -14.08 -3.23 10.51
N SER A 195 -13.41 -2.17 10.96
CA SER A 195 -12.06 -2.24 11.53
C SER A 195 -12.02 -3.11 12.79
N GLU A 196 -12.98 -2.92 13.70
CA GLU A 196 -13.12 -3.71 14.93
C GLU A 196 -13.42 -5.18 14.62
N LYS A 197 -14.38 -5.45 13.72
CA LYS A 197 -14.75 -6.82 13.35
C LYS A 197 -13.63 -7.58 12.65
N MET A 198 -12.81 -6.88 11.85
CA MET A 198 -11.66 -7.46 11.17
C MET A 198 -10.41 -7.52 12.05
N GLY A 199 -10.31 -6.69 13.09
CA GLY A 199 -9.05 -6.54 13.85
C GLY A 199 -7.91 -5.98 12.98
N THR A 200 -8.23 -5.13 12.01
CA THR A 200 -7.27 -4.49 11.09
C THR A 200 -7.64 -3.03 10.85
N THR A 201 -6.67 -2.16 10.56
CA THR A 201 -6.95 -0.75 10.22
C THR A 201 -7.59 -0.65 8.84
N ILE A 202 -8.63 0.16 8.69
CA ILE A 202 -9.31 0.43 7.42
C ILE A 202 -8.97 1.85 6.97
N PHE A 203 -8.37 1.97 5.79
CA PHE A 203 -8.18 3.23 5.09
C PHE A 203 -9.12 3.27 3.88
N LEU A 204 -10.31 3.85 4.08
CA LEU A 204 -11.28 4.09 3.01
C LEU A 204 -10.85 5.30 2.18
N LYS A 205 -10.45 5.03 0.93
CA LYS A 205 -10.02 6.04 -0.04
C LYS A 205 -11.23 6.77 -0.63
N GLY A 206 -11.16 8.09 -0.71
CA GLY A 206 -12.26 8.90 -1.24
C GLY A 206 -11.89 10.36 -1.50
N GLU A 207 -12.93 11.18 -1.65
CA GLU A 207 -12.79 12.65 -1.66
C GLU A 207 -12.23 13.11 -0.30
N THR A 208 -12.96 12.80 0.76
CA THR A 208 -12.44 12.76 2.13
C THR A 208 -12.00 11.33 2.41
N ASP A 209 -10.75 11.15 2.81
CA ASP A 209 -10.26 9.84 3.22
C ASP A 209 -10.58 9.59 4.68
N ILE A 210 -10.93 8.34 5.00
CA ILE A 210 -11.26 7.91 6.36
C ILE A 210 -10.27 6.82 6.77
N VAL A 211 -9.61 7.02 7.90
CA VAL A 211 -8.76 5.98 8.50
C VAL A 211 -9.33 5.59 9.84
N ALA A 212 -9.87 4.38 9.93
CA ALA A 212 -10.45 3.80 11.15
C ALA A 212 -9.52 2.73 11.72
N SER A 213 -9.33 2.76 13.04
CA SER A 213 -8.51 1.81 13.77
C SER A 213 -9.34 0.89 14.64
N THR A 214 -8.70 -0.20 15.08
CA THR A 214 -9.32 -1.31 15.80
C THR A 214 -9.77 -0.96 17.22
N ASN A 215 -9.45 0.24 17.70
CA ASN A 215 -9.86 0.76 19.01
C ASN A 215 -11.07 1.70 18.92
N GLY A 216 -11.79 1.70 17.80
CA GLY A 216 -12.97 2.54 17.56
C GLY A 216 -12.66 3.98 17.18
N THR A 217 -11.39 4.39 17.13
CA THR A 217 -11.00 5.74 16.72
C THR A 217 -10.87 5.85 15.20
N PHE A 218 -11.21 7.02 14.65
CA PHE A 218 -10.98 7.34 13.26
C PHE A 218 -10.40 8.73 13.05
N ARG A 219 -9.84 8.98 11.87
CA ARG A 219 -9.41 10.30 11.38
C ARG A 219 -9.93 10.54 9.97
N LEU A 220 -10.20 11.81 9.68
CA LEU A 220 -10.58 12.28 8.35
C LEU A 220 -9.44 13.10 7.75
N LEU A 221 -9.18 12.91 6.46
CA LEU A 221 -8.27 13.76 5.70
C LEU A 221 -9.04 14.49 4.60
N HIS A 222 -9.10 15.81 4.71
CA HIS A 222 -9.71 16.71 3.74
C HIS A 222 -8.68 17.34 2.78
N GLU A 223 -7.53 16.68 2.57
CA GLU A 223 -6.52 17.16 1.63
C GLU A 223 -7.10 17.18 0.21
N GLU A 224 -6.92 18.29 -0.49
CA GLU A 224 -7.40 18.47 -1.85
C GLU A 224 -6.57 17.58 -2.81
N GLY A 225 -7.26 16.83 -3.66
CA GLY A 225 -6.65 16.03 -4.71
C GLY A 225 -6.90 16.61 -6.10
N SER A 226 -6.26 16.03 -7.11
CA SER A 226 -6.56 16.37 -8.50
C SER A 226 -7.99 15.97 -8.91
N PRO A 227 -8.68 16.75 -9.76
CA PRO A 227 -9.95 16.32 -10.38
C PRO A 227 -9.75 15.22 -11.43
N ARG A 228 -8.51 14.94 -11.85
CA ARG A 228 -8.18 13.84 -12.79
C ARG A 228 -8.10 12.51 -12.04
N ARG A 229 -8.83 11.49 -12.53
CA ARG A 229 -8.80 10.10 -12.04
C ARG A 229 -7.95 9.19 -12.93
N CYS A 230 -6.67 9.01 -12.61
CA CYS A 230 -5.78 8.09 -13.31
C CYS A 230 -5.89 6.68 -12.72
N GLY A 231 -5.82 5.63 -13.56
CA GLY A 231 -6.06 4.25 -13.12
C GLY A 231 -5.11 3.73 -12.03
N GLY A 232 -3.87 4.24 -11.97
CA GLY A 232 -2.85 3.77 -11.02
C GLY A 232 -2.62 4.65 -9.78
N GLN A 233 -3.54 5.59 -9.50
CA GLN A 233 -3.44 6.42 -8.28
C GLN A 233 -3.52 5.56 -7.01
N GLY A 234 -4.39 4.55 -7.00
CA GLY A 234 -4.49 3.60 -5.89
C GLY A 234 -3.19 2.83 -5.65
N ASP A 235 -2.55 2.34 -6.71
CA ASP A 235 -1.27 1.64 -6.64
C ASP A 235 -0.17 2.55 -6.06
N THR A 236 -0.17 3.83 -6.44
CA THR A 236 0.76 4.82 -5.91
C THR A 236 0.60 4.95 -4.39
N VAL A 237 -0.66 5.10 -3.91
CA VAL A 237 -0.99 5.17 -2.48
C VAL A 237 -0.58 3.89 -1.74
N ALA A 238 -0.80 2.72 -2.34
CA ALA A 238 -0.43 1.44 -1.74
C ALA A 238 1.10 1.33 -1.57
N GLY A 239 1.86 1.71 -2.61
CA GLY A 239 3.33 1.73 -2.57
C GLY A 239 3.88 2.70 -1.52
N THR A 240 3.40 3.95 -1.49
CA THR A 240 3.83 4.94 -0.50
C THR A 240 3.40 4.54 0.93
N LEU A 241 2.25 3.90 1.08
CA LEU A 241 1.77 3.42 2.37
C LEU A 241 2.64 2.29 2.91
N GLY A 242 3.13 1.37 2.07
CA GLY A 242 4.04 0.31 2.52
C GLY A 242 5.30 0.87 3.20
N VAL A 243 5.85 1.96 2.65
CA VAL A 243 7.02 2.66 3.21
C VAL A 243 6.66 3.41 4.49
N PHE A 244 5.64 4.27 4.45
CA PHE A 244 5.25 5.05 5.63
C PHE A 244 4.80 4.17 6.79
N LEU A 245 4.16 3.04 6.51
CA LEU A 245 3.74 2.10 7.54
C LEU A 245 4.95 1.51 8.27
N LEU A 246 6.00 1.14 7.52
CA LEU A 246 7.25 0.69 8.11
C LEU A 246 7.90 1.78 8.97
N TRP A 247 8.02 3.00 8.45
CA TRP A 247 8.64 4.11 9.17
C TRP A 247 7.86 4.49 10.42
N ALA A 248 6.52 4.61 10.32
CA ALA A 248 5.65 4.93 11.44
C ALA A 248 5.73 3.89 12.55
N LEU A 249 5.73 2.59 12.21
CA LEU A 249 5.84 1.53 13.22
C LEU A 249 7.23 1.46 13.88
N ARG A 250 8.26 2.03 13.26
CA ARG A 250 9.60 2.18 13.86
C ARG A 250 9.71 3.43 14.74
N SER A 251 8.91 4.46 14.50
CA SER A 251 9.03 5.76 15.18
C SER A 251 7.92 6.07 16.18
N ILE A 252 6.78 5.38 16.12
CA ILE A 252 5.60 5.62 16.96
C ILE A 252 5.28 4.37 17.77
N ASN A 253 5.29 4.49 19.10
CA ASN A 253 5.05 3.36 20.02
C ASN A 253 3.61 2.82 19.94
N ASP A 254 2.63 3.71 19.80
CA ASP A 254 1.23 3.29 19.62
C ASP A 254 1.02 2.82 18.17
N LYS A 255 0.87 1.50 17.98
CA LYS A 255 0.64 0.87 16.67
C LYS A 255 -0.63 1.38 15.98
N SER A 256 -1.66 1.74 16.74
CA SER A 256 -2.90 2.31 16.21
C SER A 256 -2.62 3.66 15.56
N GLU A 257 -1.98 4.56 16.30
CA GLU A 257 -1.60 5.89 15.80
C GLU A 257 -0.57 5.79 14.67
N ALA A 258 0.37 4.84 14.72
CA ALA A 258 1.34 4.60 13.66
C ALA A 258 0.66 4.29 12.32
N LYS A 259 -0.31 3.37 12.32
CA LYS A 259 -1.07 2.99 11.11
C LYS A 259 -1.92 4.15 10.59
N ILE A 260 -2.56 4.91 11.49
CA ILE A 260 -3.31 6.11 11.13
C ILE A 260 -2.39 7.14 10.48
N ALA A 261 -1.29 7.50 11.13
CA ALA A 261 -0.33 8.48 10.63
C ALA A 261 0.24 8.06 9.27
N ALA A 262 0.56 6.78 9.08
CA ALA A 262 1.06 6.26 7.82
C ALA A 262 0.05 6.39 6.67
N ALA A 263 -1.22 6.02 6.91
CA ALA A 263 -2.29 6.14 5.93
C ALA A 263 -2.53 7.61 5.53
N LEU A 264 -2.58 8.50 6.52
CA LEU A 264 -2.78 9.93 6.29
C LEU A 264 -1.57 10.56 5.56
N ALA A 265 -0.34 10.20 5.92
CA ALA A 265 0.86 10.67 5.22
C ALA A 265 0.89 10.20 3.75
N SER A 266 0.55 8.93 3.51
CA SER A 266 0.48 8.36 2.16
C SER A 266 -0.57 9.07 1.30
N SER A 267 -1.78 9.25 1.82
CA SER A 267 -2.81 9.99 1.07
C SER A 267 -2.40 11.44 0.81
N GLN A 268 -1.93 12.13 1.85
CA GLN A 268 -1.55 13.54 1.77
C GLN A 268 -0.49 13.77 0.69
N ILE A 269 0.59 12.99 0.67
CA ILE A 269 1.64 13.19 -0.32
C ILE A 269 1.17 12.89 -1.75
N VAL A 270 0.39 11.82 -1.94
CA VAL A 270 -0.09 11.43 -3.27
C VAL A 270 -1.10 12.44 -3.80
N LYS A 271 -2.01 12.94 -2.97
CA LYS A 271 -2.96 14.00 -3.35
C LYS A 271 -2.24 15.28 -3.76
N LEU A 272 -1.22 15.69 -3.01
CA LEU A 272 -0.42 16.87 -3.35
C LEU A 272 0.36 16.68 -4.65
N CYS A 273 1.00 15.53 -4.86
CA CYS A 273 1.66 15.20 -6.14
C CYS A 273 0.66 15.20 -7.30
N ALA A 274 -0.55 14.71 -7.08
CA ALA A 274 -1.60 14.72 -8.10
C ALA A 274 -2.04 16.14 -8.45
N VAL A 275 -2.19 17.04 -7.47
CA VAL A 275 -2.51 18.47 -7.69
C VAL A 275 -1.40 19.14 -8.50
N GLU A 276 -0.13 18.93 -8.15
CA GLU A 276 1.01 19.51 -8.86
C GLU A 276 1.09 19.01 -10.31
N ALA A 277 0.96 17.70 -10.54
CA ALA A 277 0.96 17.12 -11.88
C ALA A 277 -0.23 17.62 -12.71
N PHE A 278 -1.41 17.74 -12.09
CA PHE A 278 -2.59 18.26 -12.76
C PHE A 278 -2.46 19.74 -13.13
N ARG A 279 -1.81 20.55 -12.28
CA ARG A 279 -1.55 21.96 -12.62
C ARG A 279 -0.69 22.09 -13.89
N LYS A 280 0.24 21.15 -14.11
CA LYS A 280 1.13 21.15 -15.28
C LYS A 280 0.46 20.58 -16.54
N LEU A 281 -0.35 19.54 -16.41
CA LEU A 281 -0.80 18.73 -17.55
C LEU A 281 -2.33 18.73 -17.76
N GLY A 282 -3.09 19.19 -16.77
CA GLY A 282 -4.55 19.22 -16.81
C GLY A 282 -5.15 17.87 -17.20
N ARG A 283 -5.95 17.87 -18.27
CA ARG A 283 -6.69 16.68 -18.74
C ARG A 283 -5.77 15.52 -19.13
N SER A 284 -4.58 15.79 -19.66
CA SER A 284 -3.68 14.76 -20.20
C SER A 284 -2.83 14.06 -19.14
N MET A 285 -2.92 14.49 -17.87
CA MET A 285 -2.23 13.85 -16.76
C MET A 285 -2.54 12.34 -16.70
N ILE A 286 -1.48 11.54 -16.52
CA ILE A 286 -1.49 10.09 -16.29
C ILE A 286 -0.80 9.73 -14.96
N THR A 287 -0.75 8.43 -14.62
CA THR A 287 -0.21 7.98 -13.33
C THR A 287 1.28 8.28 -13.17
N SER A 288 2.08 8.07 -14.22
CA SER A 288 3.52 8.31 -14.16
C SER A 288 3.86 9.76 -13.82
N ASP A 289 3.05 10.71 -14.28
CA ASP A 289 3.29 12.13 -14.05
C ASP A 289 3.18 12.49 -12.57
N LEU A 290 2.21 11.92 -11.84
CA LEU A 290 2.13 12.14 -10.39
C LEU A 290 3.29 11.51 -9.62
N ILE A 291 3.80 10.37 -10.08
CA ILE A 291 4.97 9.73 -9.47
C ILE A 291 6.22 10.58 -9.72
N GLN A 292 6.31 11.26 -10.86
CA GLN A 292 7.40 12.19 -11.16
C GLN A 292 7.40 13.43 -10.25
N GLU A 293 6.25 13.81 -9.66
CA GLU A 293 6.17 14.93 -8.71
C GLU A 293 6.71 14.59 -7.31
N LEU A 294 6.69 13.31 -6.89
CA LEU A 294 7.15 12.87 -5.56
C LEU A 294 8.51 13.46 -5.14
N PRO A 295 9.60 13.33 -5.92
CA PRO A 295 10.90 13.86 -5.52
C PRO A 295 10.91 15.38 -5.32
N TYR A 296 10.13 16.13 -6.11
CA TYR A 296 10.07 17.59 -5.98
C TYR A 296 9.29 18.01 -4.73
N VAL A 297 8.16 17.35 -4.46
CA VAL A 297 7.36 17.58 -3.27
C VAL A 297 8.14 17.24 -2.00
N LEU A 298 8.88 16.11 -2.00
CA LEU A 298 9.73 15.71 -0.88
C LEU A 298 10.91 16.66 -0.67
N LYS A 299 11.59 17.06 -1.74
CA LYS A 299 12.71 18.01 -1.64
C LYS A 299 12.27 19.34 -1.02
N LYS A 300 11.11 19.85 -1.44
CA LYS A 300 10.54 21.08 -0.86
C LYS A 300 10.26 20.92 0.64
N LEU A 301 9.75 19.75 1.04
CA LEU A 301 9.53 19.43 2.46
C LEU A 301 10.82 19.41 3.28
N ASP A 302 11.89 18.83 2.74
CA ASP A 302 13.20 18.80 3.39
C ASP A 302 13.82 20.21 3.51
N GLU A 303 13.65 21.06 2.51
CA GLU A 303 14.11 22.45 2.54
C GLU A 303 13.35 23.27 3.60
N ASP A 304 12.02 23.12 3.66
CA ASP A 304 11.19 23.76 4.68
C ASP A 304 11.49 23.22 6.08
N LEU A 305 11.99 21.98 6.20
CA LEU A 305 12.40 21.37 7.48
C LEU A 305 13.67 22.04 8.01
N LYS A 306 14.64 22.28 7.13
CA LYS A 306 15.92 22.92 7.47
C LYS A 306 15.74 24.37 7.89
N LYS A 307 14.91 25.15 7.18
CA LYS A 307 14.64 26.56 7.51
C LYS A 307 14.04 26.72 8.91
N ASN A 308 13.00 25.96 9.22
CA ASN A 308 12.36 26.04 10.55
C ASN A 308 13.29 25.62 11.70
N ALA A 309 14.28 24.76 11.44
CA ALA A 309 15.28 24.39 12.44
C ALA A 309 16.35 25.47 12.66
N THR A 310 16.60 26.31 11.65
CA THR A 310 17.54 27.45 11.76
C THR A 310 16.88 28.61 12.50
N ASP A 311 15.62 28.92 12.20
CA ASP A 311 14.84 29.99 12.85
C ASP A 311 14.50 29.72 14.33
N MET A 312 14.67 28.49 14.83
CA MET A 312 14.47 28.13 16.24
C MET A 312 15.77 28.14 17.07
N CYS A 313 16.92 28.32 16.42
CA CYS A 313 18.23 28.36 17.07
C CYS A 313 18.82 29.79 17.15
N ASP A 314 18.13 30.77 16.59
CA ASP A 314 18.39 32.22 16.72
C ASP A 314 17.36 32.87 17.68
#